data_AF-A0A928FIK2-F1
#
_entry.id   AF-A0A928FIK2-F1
#
_cell.length_a   1.000
_cell.length_b   1.000
_cell.length_c   1.000
_cell.angle_alpha   90.00
_cell.angle_beta   90.00
_cell.angle_gamma   90.00
#
_symmetry.space_group_name_H-M   'P 1'
#
loop_
_entity.id
_entity.type
_entity.pdbx_description
1 polymer ?
#
loop_
_entity_poly.entity_id
_entity_poly.type
_entity_poly.pdbx_seq_one_letter_code
_entity_poly.pdbx_strand_id
1 'polypeptide(L)'
;MTLDNLAVNHKTFGKGTVVSSQGKYMTVKFDKAQKIFVYPDAFENFLTLGDGTVSEEIINDINAVKHARQIIIEKKNEENLRAMTKGIVIPGKEGAISGIEEEENVYKHSQEPEEL
;
A
#
# COMPACT_ATOMS: atom_id res chain seq x y z
N MET A 1 -13.73 15.82 -4.51
CA MET A 1 -14.10 16.23 -3.15
C MET A 1 -13.27 17.45 -2.75
N THR A 2 -13.86 18.41 -2.02
CA THR A 2 -13.11 19.53 -1.40
C THR A 2 -12.92 19.21 0.08
N LEU A 3 -11.67 19.22 0.56
CA LEU A 3 -11.36 18.83 1.94
C LEU A 3 -11.18 20.03 2.89
N ASP A 4 -11.18 21.24 2.35
CA ASP A 4 -10.89 22.45 3.12
C ASP A 4 -11.97 22.70 4.19
N ASN A 5 -11.52 23.15 5.36
CA ASN A 5 -12.32 23.38 6.58
C ASN A 5 -12.96 22.13 7.19
N LEU A 6 -12.59 20.92 6.75
CA LEU A 6 -13.03 19.70 7.42
C LEU A 6 -12.36 19.55 8.78
N ALA A 7 -13.18 19.23 9.78
CA ALA A 7 -12.69 18.82 11.09
C ALA A 7 -12.22 17.37 11.02
N VAL A 8 -11.02 17.13 11.53
CA VAL A 8 -10.39 15.80 11.59
C VAL A 8 -9.85 15.55 12.99
N ASN A 9 -9.63 14.28 13.32
CA ASN A 9 -8.98 13.87 14.55
C ASN A 9 -7.77 13.00 14.22
N HIS A 10 -6.59 13.42 14.67
CA HIS A 10 -5.36 12.65 14.53
C HIS A 10 -5.09 11.85 15.80
N LYS A 11 -4.70 10.58 15.67
CA LYS A 11 -4.46 9.66 16.80
C LYS A 11 -3.52 10.20 17.88
N THR A 12 -2.56 11.05 17.52
CA THR A 12 -1.57 11.64 18.45
C THR A 12 -1.77 13.14 18.70
N PHE A 13 -2.25 13.88 17.70
CA PHE A 13 -2.32 15.36 17.78
C PHE A 13 -3.72 15.83 18.19
N GLY A 14 -4.68 14.91 18.27
CA GLY A 14 -6.07 15.20 18.57
C GLY A 14 -6.75 15.96 17.44
N LYS A 15 -7.68 16.83 17.83
CA LYS A 15 -8.53 17.58 16.90
C LYS A 15 -7.71 18.54 16.05
N GLY A 16 -8.01 18.55 14.76
CA GLY A 16 -7.43 19.47 13.79
C GLY A 16 -8.45 19.87 12.72
N THR A 17 -8.06 20.85 11.92
CA THR A 17 -8.87 21.35 10.79
C THR A 17 -8.01 21.37 9.54
N VAL A 18 -8.53 20.86 8.44
CA VAL A 18 -7.88 20.96 7.13
C VAL A 18 -7.91 22.43 6.70
N VAL A 19 -6.74 23.03 6.52
CA VAL A 19 -6.60 24.45 6.11
C VAL A 19 -6.27 24.61 4.64
N SER A 20 -5.83 23.56 3.97
CA SER A 20 -5.59 23.55 2.53
C SER A 20 -5.50 22.13 2.00
N SER A 21 -6.05 21.89 0.81
CA SER A 21 -5.88 20.66 0.04
C SER A 21 -5.42 21.00 -1.38
N GLN A 22 -4.27 20.45 -1.79
CA GLN A 22 -3.68 20.66 -3.11
C GLN A 22 -3.18 19.34 -3.68
N GLY A 23 -3.84 18.87 -4.75
CA GLY A 23 -3.52 17.59 -5.38
C GLY A 23 -3.63 16.45 -4.37
N LYS A 24 -2.51 15.74 -4.16
CA LYS A 24 -2.42 14.64 -3.19
C LYS A 24 -2.02 15.08 -1.78
N TYR A 25 -1.80 16.36 -1.54
CA TYR A 25 -1.33 16.85 -0.24
C TYR A 25 -2.42 17.67 0.43
N MET A 26 -2.61 17.43 1.73
CA MET A 26 -3.45 18.27 2.58
C MET A 26 -2.63 18.82 3.73
N THR A 27 -3.00 20.00 4.18
CA THR A 27 -2.42 20.65 5.34
C THR A 27 -3.46 20.72 6.44
N VAL A 28 -3.16 20.12 7.59
CA VAL A 28 -4.02 20.11 8.77
C VAL A 28 -3.38 20.96 9.86
N LYS A 29 -4.16 21.87 10.42
CA LYS A 29 -3.80 22.65 11.58
C LYS A 29 -4.37 21.99 12.84
N PHE A 30 -3.49 21.61 13.74
CA PHE A 30 -3.79 21.17 15.11
C PHE A 30 -3.50 22.31 16.08
N ASP A 31 -3.90 22.12 17.35
CA ASP A 31 -3.73 23.12 18.42
C ASP A 31 -2.29 23.63 18.57
N LYS A 32 -1.32 22.72 18.51
CA LYS A 32 0.11 23.03 18.72
C LYS A 32 0.98 22.95 17.47
N ALA A 33 0.45 22.51 16.34
CA ALA A 33 1.26 22.24 15.16
C ALA A 33 0.43 22.25 13.87
N GLN A 34 1.09 22.56 12.76
CA GLN A 34 0.56 22.37 11.41
C GLN A 34 1.37 21.28 10.71
N LYS A 35 0.69 20.34 10.05
CA LYS A 35 1.32 19.19 9.39
C LYS A 35 0.72 18.96 8.02
N ILE A 36 1.55 18.44 7.12
CA ILE A 36 1.15 18.06 5.76
C ILE A 36 0.99 16.54 5.72
N PHE A 37 -0.09 16.08 5.12
CA PHE A 37 -0.46 14.69 4.96
C PHE A 37 -0.75 14.36 3.51
N VAL A 38 -0.65 13.08 3.14
CA VAL A 38 -0.98 12.60 1.80
C VAL A 38 -2.42 12.10 1.79
N TYR A 39 -3.23 12.62 0.88
CA TYR A 39 -4.58 12.14 0.62
C TYR A 39 -4.56 11.05 -0.47
N PRO A 40 -5.36 9.98 -0.35
CA PRO A 40 -6.25 9.64 0.77
C PRO A 40 -5.57 8.86 1.92
N ASP A 41 -4.33 8.42 1.74
CA ASP A 41 -3.56 7.53 2.64
C ASP A 41 -3.55 7.96 4.13
N ALA A 42 -3.62 9.26 4.42
CA ALA A 42 -3.62 9.76 5.78
C ALA A 42 -4.83 9.32 6.61
N PHE A 43 -5.99 9.15 5.98
CA PHE A 43 -7.21 8.68 6.64
C PHE A 43 -7.21 7.19 6.93
N GLU A 44 -6.32 6.43 6.30
CA GLU A 44 -6.20 5.00 6.58
C GLU A 44 -5.56 4.75 7.95
N ASN A 45 -4.54 5.54 8.31
CA ASN A 45 -3.64 5.20 9.41
C ASN A 45 -3.55 6.25 10.52
N PHE A 46 -3.99 7.49 10.25
CA PHE A 46 -3.65 8.63 11.11
C PHE A 46 -4.84 9.53 11.43
N LEU A 47 -5.77 9.72 10.48
CA LEU A 47 -6.85 10.68 10.57
C LEU A 47 -8.22 10.00 10.55
N THR A 48 -9.15 10.49 11.36
CA THR A 48 -10.60 10.28 11.22
C THR A 48 -11.29 11.62 11.04
N LEU A 49 -12.54 11.66 10.57
CA LEU A 49 -13.33 12.88 10.60
C LEU A 49 -13.71 13.25 12.03
N GLY A 50 -14.11 14.50 12.25
CA GLY A 50 -14.36 15.06 13.58
C GLY A 50 -15.47 14.36 14.38
N ASP A 51 -16.36 13.63 13.73
CA ASP A 51 -17.40 12.78 14.32
C ASP A 51 -16.88 11.36 14.65
N GLY A 52 -15.62 11.06 14.35
CA GLY A 52 -14.99 9.76 14.56
C GLY A 52 -15.21 8.77 13.41
N THR A 53 -15.85 9.19 12.32
CA THR A 53 -16.09 8.32 11.17
C THR A 53 -15.15 8.64 10.01
N VAL A 54 -15.06 7.77 9.02
CA VAL A 54 -14.44 8.07 7.72
C VAL A 54 -15.57 8.00 6.70
N SER A 55 -15.77 9.05 5.91
CA SER A 55 -16.85 9.08 4.92
C SER A 55 -16.62 8.03 3.81
N GLU A 56 -17.70 7.50 3.25
CA GLU A 56 -17.63 6.52 2.15
C GLU A 56 -16.80 7.00 0.95
N GLU A 57 -16.83 8.30 0.62
CA GLU A 57 -16.00 8.85 -0.47
C GLU A 57 -14.50 8.66 -0.21
N ILE A 58 -14.05 8.95 1.03
CA ILE A 58 -12.65 8.76 1.43
C ILE A 58 -12.30 7.28 1.43
N ILE A 59 -13.20 6.40 1.88
CA ILE A 59 -12.99 4.94 1.84
C ILE A 59 -12.81 4.46 0.39
N ASN A 60 -13.65 4.94 -0.52
CA ASN A 60 -13.55 4.61 -1.94
C ASN A 60 -12.22 5.11 -2.54
N ASP A 61 -11.77 6.31 -2.18
CA ASP A 61 -10.49 6.84 -2.63
C ASP A 61 -9.31 6.01 -2.09
N ILE A 62 -9.34 5.60 -0.82
CA ILE A 62 -8.34 4.69 -0.23
C ILE A 62 -8.29 3.38 -1.02
N ASN A 63 -9.45 2.78 -1.28
CA ASN A 63 -9.55 1.51 -2.00
C ASN A 63 -9.02 1.63 -3.44
N ALA A 64 -9.34 2.72 -4.14
CA ALA A 64 -8.84 2.98 -5.49
C ALA A 64 -7.30 3.03 -5.52
N VAL A 65 -6.68 3.72 -4.55
CA VAL A 65 -5.22 3.79 -4.44
C VAL A 65 -4.60 2.43 -4.10
N LYS A 66 -5.22 1.65 -3.20
CA LYS A 66 -4.77 0.29 -2.87
C LYS A 66 -4.82 -0.65 -4.08
N HIS A 67 -5.93 -0.67 -4.81
CA HIS A 67 -6.07 -1.49 -6.01
C HIS A 67 -5.04 -1.11 -7.07
N ALA A 68 -4.83 0.19 -7.32
CA ALA A 68 -3.81 0.63 -8.26
C ALA A 68 -2.39 0.20 -7.82
N ARG A 69 -2.07 0.32 -6.53
CA ARG A 69 -0.79 -0.14 -5.97
C ARG A 69 -0.60 -1.65 -6.15
N GLN A 70 -1.65 -2.43 -5.89
CA GLN A 70 -1.62 -3.89 -6.01
C GLN A 70 -1.32 -4.35 -7.45
N ILE A 71 -2.00 -3.76 -8.44
CA ILE A 71 -1.76 -4.07 -9.87
C ILE A 71 -0.32 -3.76 -10.27
N ILE A 72 0.26 -2.67 -9.76
CA ILE A 72 1.66 -2.30 -10.05
C ILE A 72 2.63 -3.31 -9.43
N ILE A 73 2.36 -3.76 -8.20
CA ILE A 73 3.16 -4.77 -7.51
C ILE A 73 3.11 -6.11 -8.26
N GLU A 74 1.92 -6.56 -8.65
CA GLU A 74 1.73 -7.81 -9.39
C GLU A 74 2.48 -7.79 -10.72
N LYS A 75 2.33 -6.72 -11.51
CA LYS A 75 3.07 -6.57 -12.78
C LYS A 75 4.58 -6.60 -12.56
N LYS A 76 5.08 -5.91 -11.53
CA LYS A 76 6.51 -5.90 -11.21
C LYS A 76 7.00 -7.28 -10.77
N ASN A 77 6.19 -8.02 -10.03
CA ASN A 77 6.51 -9.39 -9.61
C ASN A 77 6.55 -10.35 -10.81
N GLU A 78 5.60 -10.24 -11.74
CA GLU A 78 5.59 -11.02 -12.98
C GLU A 78 6.81 -10.72 -13.86
N GLU A 79 7.17 -9.44 -14.02
CA GLU A 79 8.36 -9.03 -14.78
C GLU A 79 9.64 -9.56 -14.14
N ASN A 80 9.76 -9.46 -12.82
CA ASN A 80 10.89 -10.02 -12.08
C ASN A 80 11.00 -11.54 -12.26
N LEU A 81 9.87 -12.27 -12.19
CA LEU A 81 9.84 -13.72 -12.41
C LEU A 81 10.24 -14.10 -13.84
N ARG A 82 9.76 -13.35 -14.84
CA ARG A 82 10.14 -13.53 -16.26
C ARG A 82 11.63 -13.25 -16.50
N ALA A 83 12.20 -12.26 -15.82
CA ALA A 83 13.63 -11.95 -15.93
C ALA A 83 14.49 -13.08 -15.31
N MET A 84 14.09 -13.62 -14.16
CA MET A 84 14.78 -14.75 -13.53
C MET A 84 14.74 -16.01 -14.39
N THR A 85 13.61 -16.35 -15.00
CA THR A 85 13.51 -17.54 -15.88
C THR A 85 14.34 -17.41 -17.15
N LYS A 86 14.46 -16.20 -17.73
CA LYS A 86 15.33 -15.96 -18.89
C LYS A 86 16.82 -15.97 -18.56
N GLY A 87 17.20 -15.76 -17.29
CA GLY A 87 18.57 -15.77 -16.82
C GLY A 87 19.14 -17.16 -16.55
N ILE A 88 18.31 -18.21 -16.47
CA ILE A 88 18.76 -19.61 -16.36
C ILE A 88 19.01 -20.16 -17.77
N VAL A 89 20.00 -19.61 -18.47
CA VAL A 89 20.69 -20.34 -19.54
C VAL A 89 21.92 -20.93 -18.87
N ILE A 90 21.90 -22.23 -18.59
CA ILE A 90 23.12 -22.96 -18.21
C ILE A 90 23.84 -23.27 -19.53
N PRO A 91 24.92 -22.57 -19.91
CA PRO A 91 25.66 -22.94 -21.10
C PRO A 91 26.41 -24.25 -20.80
N GLY A 92 26.01 -25.35 -21.45
CA GLY A 92 26.80 -26.58 -21.45
C GLY A 92 26.10 -27.91 -21.13
N LYS A 93 24.78 -28.03 -21.24
CA LYS A 93 24.10 -29.35 -21.12
C LYS A 93 23.41 -29.76 -22.42
N GLU A 94 24.21 -29.98 -23.46
CA GLU A 94 23.83 -30.93 -24.51
C GLU A 94 24.10 -32.34 -23.98
N GLY A 95 23.04 -33.07 -23.62
CA GLY A 95 23.12 -34.51 -23.29
C GLY A 95 22.53 -34.91 -21.93
N ALA A 96 21.58 -35.84 -22.00
CA ALA A 96 21.03 -36.68 -20.93
C ALA A 96 20.32 -35.99 -19.74
N ILE A 97 18.99 -35.89 -19.84
CA ILE A 97 18.10 -35.98 -18.67
C ILE A 97 18.00 -37.46 -18.27
N SER A 98 18.95 -37.92 -17.43
CA SER A 98 18.71 -39.04 -16.53
C SER A 98 18.38 -38.48 -15.16
N GLY A 99 17.32 -39.00 -14.55
CA GLY A 99 16.63 -38.46 -13.40
C GLY A 99 17.54 -37.97 -12.26
N ILE A 100 17.14 -36.84 -11.70
CA ILE A 100 17.49 -36.45 -10.34
C ILE A 100 16.17 -36.06 -9.69
N GLU A 101 15.97 -36.69 -8.55
CA GLU A 101 14.76 -36.82 -7.78
C GLU A 101 14.31 -35.47 -7.19
N GLU A 102 13.01 -35.44 -6.89
CA GLU A 102 12.34 -34.40 -6.14
C GLU A 102 13.10 -34.11 -4.83
N GLU A 103 13.83 -33.00 -4.76
CA GLU A 103 14.18 -32.41 -3.47
C GLU A 103 13.22 -31.26 -3.18
N GLU A 104 12.27 -31.57 -2.29
CA GLU A 104 11.43 -30.62 -1.58
C GLU A 104 12.26 -29.46 -1.05
N ASN A 105 12.19 -28.29 -1.71
CA ASN A 105 12.68 -27.07 -1.11
C ASN A 105 11.65 -26.55 -0.11
N VAL A 106 11.77 -27.05 1.12
CA VAL A 106 11.17 -26.49 2.33
C VAL A 106 11.78 -25.10 2.58
N TYR A 107 11.21 -24.08 1.96
CA TYR A 107 11.22 -22.72 2.50
C TYR A 107 9.81 -22.36 2.94
N LYS A 108 9.43 -22.95 4.08
CA LYS A 108 8.34 -22.41 4.89
C LYS A 108 8.79 -21.12 5.55
N HIS A 109 7.80 -20.24 5.69
CA HIS A 109 7.67 -19.18 6.68
C HIS A 109 8.21 -17.81 6.29
N SER A 110 7.31 -16.98 5.74
CA SER A 110 6.85 -15.77 6.44
C SER A 110 5.65 -15.12 5.73
N GLN A 111 4.57 -14.93 6.49
CA GLN A 111 3.45 -13.97 6.35
C GLN A 111 2.14 -14.42 5.63
N GLU A 112 1.17 -14.80 6.49
CA GLU A 112 -0.30 -14.58 6.52
C GLU A 112 -1.23 -15.20 5.45
N PRO A 113 -2.47 -15.58 5.87
CA PRO A 113 -3.57 -14.61 5.90
C PRO A 113 -4.40 -14.55 7.19
N GLU A 114 -5.04 -13.38 7.38
CA GLU A 114 -6.11 -13.08 8.33
C GLU A 114 -7.31 -14.06 8.26
N GLU A 115 -7.99 -14.19 9.40
CA GLU A 115 -9.46 -14.26 9.61
C GLU A 115 -9.90 -15.38 10.57
N LEU A 116 -10.25 -14.99 11.81
CA LEU A 116 -11.60 -15.08 12.41
C LEU A 116 -11.63 -14.49 13.83
#